data_AF-X1VVI1-F1
#
_entry.id   AF-X1VVI1-F1
#
_cell.length_a   1.000
_cell.length_b   1.000
_cell.length_c   1.000
_cell.angle_alpha   90.00
_cell.angle_beta   90.00
_cell.angle_gamma   90.00
#
_symmetry.space_group_name_H-M   'P 1'
#
loop_
_entity.id
_entity.type
_entity.pdbx_description
1 polymer ?
#
loop_
_entity_poly.entity_id
_entity_poly.type
_entity_poly.pdbx_seq_one_letter_code
_entity_poly.pdbx_strand_id
1 'polypeptide(L)'
;PFTIPDNIVGELFSVYRGWFAGNVDRVVFAEKMVVSHKYRYAGTADLLAVMKGDASPALIDIKCTGGFWPTMPLQLAGYREAILEEGGQVNRRLIVRLDKGQLGLQVKEYTEHARDFNAFLCALGLFRYLNI
;
A
#
# COMPACT_ATOMS: atom_id res chain seq x y z
N PRO A 1 -17.11 -12.59 21.29
CA PRO A 1 -15.64 -12.62 21.05
C PRO A 1 -15.36 -13.18 19.65
N PHE A 2 -14.65 -12.44 18.81
CA PHE A 2 -14.21 -12.93 17.50
C PHE A 2 -13.06 -13.92 17.72
N THR A 3 -13.31 -15.22 17.49
CA THR A 3 -12.29 -16.26 17.60
C THR A 3 -11.58 -16.38 16.27
N ILE A 4 -10.27 -16.16 16.29
CA ILE A 4 -9.42 -16.36 15.13
C ILE A 4 -9.11 -17.87 15.04
N PRO A 5 -9.33 -18.53 13.90
CA PRO A 5 -9.01 -19.95 13.77
C PRO A 5 -7.52 -20.22 14.05
N ASP A 6 -7.20 -21.29 14.76
CA ASP A 6 -5.81 -21.75 14.97
C ASP A 6 -5.26 -22.40 13.68
N ASN A 7 -5.06 -21.57 12.67
CA ASN A 7 -4.45 -21.91 11.40
C ASN A 7 -3.53 -20.78 10.93
N ILE A 8 -2.75 -21.03 9.88
CA ILE A 8 -1.80 -20.05 9.31
C ILE A 8 -2.49 -18.71 9.02
N VAL A 9 -3.73 -18.71 8.56
CA VAL A 9 -4.48 -17.48 8.27
C VAL A 9 -4.75 -16.71 9.57
N GLY A 10 -5.16 -17.41 10.61
CA GLY A 10 -5.44 -16.79 11.89
C GLY A 10 -4.22 -16.23 12.59
N GLU A 11 -3.11 -16.96 12.59
CA GLU A 11 -1.84 -16.47 13.14
C GLU A 11 -1.37 -15.20 12.42
N LEU A 12 -1.39 -15.19 11.08
CA LEU A 12 -1.04 -14.01 10.29
C LEU A 12 -1.95 -12.82 10.57
N PHE A 13 -3.25 -13.08 10.69
CA PHE A 13 -4.21 -12.03 11.03
C PHE A 13 -3.97 -11.48 12.45
N SER A 14 -3.62 -12.34 13.40
CA SER A 14 -3.26 -11.92 14.77
C SER A 14 -2.04 -10.99 14.77
N VAL A 15 -0.99 -11.35 14.04
CA VAL A 15 0.21 -10.52 13.87
C VAL A 15 -0.12 -9.19 13.21
N TYR A 16 -0.89 -9.19 12.11
CA TYR A 16 -1.35 -7.98 11.44
C TYR A 16 -2.17 -7.10 12.40
N ARG A 17 -3.11 -7.69 13.13
CA ARG A 17 -3.98 -6.96 14.08
C ARG A 17 -3.16 -6.31 15.19
N GLY A 18 -2.16 -6.99 15.72
CA GLY A 18 -1.24 -6.44 16.71
C GLY A 18 -0.46 -5.24 16.16
N TRP A 19 0.10 -5.38 14.96
CA TRP A 19 0.78 -4.27 14.29
C TRP A 19 -0.17 -3.08 14.05
N PHE A 20 -1.36 -3.34 13.52
CA PHE A 20 -2.36 -2.32 13.21
C PHE A 20 -2.74 -1.55 14.48
N ALA A 21 -3.14 -2.25 15.55
CA ALA A 21 -3.50 -1.63 16.83
C ALA A 21 -2.33 -0.87 17.47
N GLY A 22 -1.10 -1.34 17.27
CA GLY A 22 0.11 -0.71 17.78
C GLY A 22 0.48 0.58 17.05
N ASN A 23 0.32 0.63 15.72
CA ASN A 23 0.94 1.62 14.85
C ASN A 23 -0.04 2.57 14.15
N VAL A 24 -1.28 2.16 13.92
CA VAL A 24 -2.29 2.98 13.24
C VAL A 24 -3.08 3.77 14.27
N ASP A 25 -3.20 5.08 14.06
CA ASP A 25 -4.02 5.99 14.88
C ASP A 25 -5.46 6.03 14.35
N ARG A 26 -5.61 6.42 13.08
CA ARG A 26 -6.91 6.45 12.41
C ARG A 26 -6.82 6.09 10.95
N VAL A 27 -7.87 5.45 10.44
CA VAL A 27 -8.03 5.18 9.00
C VAL A 27 -8.61 6.40 8.31
N VAL A 28 -8.04 6.78 7.16
CA VAL A 28 -8.62 7.78 6.25
C VAL A 28 -9.59 7.08 5.30
N PHE A 29 -9.13 6.02 4.64
CA PHE A 29 -9.98 5.11 3.85
C PHE A 29 -9.33 3.72 3.77
N ALA A 30 -10.13 2.72 3.41
CA ALA A 30 -9.67 1.40 3.00
C ALA A 30 -10.38 0.97 1.71
N GLU A 31 -9.72 0.18 0.86
CA GLU A 31 -10.24 -0.34 -0.42
C GLU A 31 -10.88 0.74 -1.32
N LYS A 32 -10.22 1.89 -1.43
CA LYS A 32 -10.75 3.03 -2.20
C LYS A 32 -10.21 3.01 -3.63
N MET A 33 -11.11 3.13 -4.61
CA MET A 33 -10.70 3.45 -5.98
C MET A 33 -10.12 4.87 -6.04
N VAL A 34 -8.94 4.98 -6.64
CA VAL A 34 -8.24 6.24 -6.88
C VAL A 34 -8.04 6.40 -8.38
N VAL A 35 -8.22 7.61 -8.89
CA VAL A 35 -8.19 7.91 -10.32
C VAL A 35 -7.22 9.05 -10.59
N SER A 36 -6.30 8.83 -11.54
CA SER A 36 -5.57 9.92 -12.15
C SER A 36 -6.18 10.22 -13.52
N HIS A 37 -6.90 11.34 -13.62
CA HIS A 37 -7.42 11.83 -14.89
C HIS A 37 -6.30 12.38 -15.77
N LYS A 38 -5.31 13.04 -15.17
CA LYS A 38 -4.13 13.58 -15.85
C LYS A 38 -3.36 12.48 -16.59
N TYR A 39 -3.06 11.38 -15.91
CA TYR A 39 -2.29 10.29 -16.48
C TYR A 39 -3.16 9.13 -16.98
N ARG A 40 -4.50 9.22 -16.89
CA ARG A 40 -5.49 8.26 -17.39
C ARG A 40 -5.27 6.83 -16.90
N TYR A 41 -5.18 6.64 -15.60
CA TYR A 41 -5.21 5.33 -14.95
C TYR A 41 -6.07 5.38 -13.69
N ALA A 42 -6.51 4.21 -13.24
CA ALA A 42 -7.20 4.04 -11.97
C ALA A 42 -6.72 2.75 -11.30
N GLY A 43 -6.93 2.65 -9.99
CA GLY A 43 -6.69 1.42 -9.23
C GLY A 43 -7.32 1.49 -7.85
N THR A 44 -7.26 0.38 -7.12
CA THR A 44 -7.79 0.31 -5.75
C THR A 44 -6.62 0.34 -4.77
N ALA A 45 -6.59 1.34 -3.90
CA ALA A 45 -5.62 1.46 -2.83
C ALA A 45 -6.14 0.75 -1.57
N ASP A 46 -5.34 -0.18 -1.03
CA ASP A 46 -5.71 -1.00 0.13
C ASP A 46 -6.04 -0.14 1.35
N LEU A 47 -5.14 0.78 1.74
CA LEU A 47 -5.28 1.54 2.98
C LEU A 47 -4.56 2.90 2.92
N LEU A 48 -5.25 3.95 3.35
CA LEU A 48 -4.63 5.22 3.71
C LEU A 48 -4.96 5.50 5.18
N ALA A 49 -3.94 5.66 6.01
CA ALA A 49 -4.12 5.80 7.44
C ALA A 49 -3.11 6.76 8.06
N VAL A 50 -3.49 7.45 9.13
CA VAL A 50 -2.55 8.21 9.95
C VAL A 50 -1.91 7.24 10.94
N MET A 51 -0.58 7.20 10.92
CA MET A 51 0.21 6.42 11.87
C MET A 51 0.30 7.18 13.20
N LYS A 52 0.42 6.48 14.32
CA LYS A 52 0.60 7.12 15.62
C LYS A 52 1.86 7.99 15.62
N GLY A 53 1.71 9.26 15.98
CA GLY A 53 2.79 10.26 15.99
C GLY A 53 2.97 11.01 14.67
N ASP A 54 2.32 10.59 13.58
CA ASP A 54 2.39 11.28 12.29
C ASP A 54 1.25 12.31 12.17
N ALA A 55 1.53 13.48 11.58
CA ALA A 55 0.52 14.49 11.27
C ALA A 55 -0.20 14.26 9.92
N SER A 56 0.42 13.48 9.04
CA SER A 56 -0.06 13.23 7.67
C SER A 56 -0.17 11.73 7.42
N PRO A 57 -1.13 11.29 6.58
CA PRO A 57 -1.37 9.87 6.39
C PRO A 57 -0.27 9.19 5.55
N ALA A 58 -0.10 7.90 5.82
CA ALA A 58 0.70 6.95 5.08
C ALA A 58 -0.21 6.11 4.18
N LEU A 59 0.17 5.98 2.91
CA LEU A 59 -0.39 5.01 1.98
C LEU A 59 0.23 3.66 2.27
N ILE A 60 -0.60 2.67 2.55
CA ILE A 60 -0.21 1.33 3.01
C ILE A 60 -0.82 0.31 2.06
N ASP A 61 0.00 -0.63 1.59
CA ASP A 61 -0.40 -1.73 0.72
C ASP A 61 0.03 -3.04 1.39
N ILE A 62 -0.94 -3.95 1.57
CA ILE A 62 -0.79 -5.14 2.42
C ILE A 62 -0.53 -6.33 1.51
N LYS A 63 0.58 -7.05 1.73
CA LYS A 63 1.01 -8.13 0.83
C LYS A 63 1.30 -9.43 1.56
N CYS A 64 0.56 -10.47 1.20
CA CYS A 64 0.85 -11.85 1.57
C CYS A 64 1.76 -12.50 0.51
N THR A 65 3.04 -12.12 0.45
CA THR A 65 3.97 -12.54 -0.62
C THR A 65 5.30 -13.06 -0.06
N GLY A 66 6.05 -13.81 -0.87
CA GLY A 66 7.34 -14.39 -0.48
C GLY A 66 8.49 -13.39 -0.27
N GLY A 67 8.33 -12.12 -0.65
CA GLY A 67 9.36 -11.10 -0.52
C GLY A 67 8.90 -9.71 -0.96
N PHE A 68 9.79 -8.73 -0.92
CA PHE A 68 9.55 -7.40 -1.47
C PHE A 68 9.95 -7.36 -2.94
N TRP A 69 9.00 -7.05 -3.82
CA TRP A 69 9.25 -6.98 -5.26
C TRP A 69 9.58 -5.56 -5.73
N PRO A 70 10.43 -5.38 -6.75
CA PRO A 70 10.78 -4.07 -7.28
C PRO A 70 9.59 -3.26 -7.83
N THR A 71 8.47 -3.91 -8.15
CA THR A 71 7.25 -3.27 -8.67
C THR A 71 6.34 -2.69 -7.59
N MET A 72 6.47 -3.12 -6.33
CA MET A 72 5.68 -2.61 -5.20
C MET A 72 5.80 -1.08 -5.01
N PRO A 73 7.00 -0.46 -5.00
CA PRO A 73 7.11 0.99 -4.91
C PRO A 73 6.45 1.73 -6.06
N LEU A 74 6.44 1.17 -7.26
CA LEU A 74 5.83 1.77 -8.46
C LEU A 74 4.31 1.80 -8.30
N GLN A 75 3.70 0.72 -7.83
CA GLN A 75 2.26 0.68 -7.52
C GLN A 75 1.89 1.75 -6.50
N LEU A 76 2.62 1.81 -5.37
CA LEU A 76 2.41 2.83 -4.34
C LEU A 76 2.64 4.25 -4.88
N ALA A 77 3.57 4.46 -5.81
CA ALA A 77 3.80 5.76 -6.44
C ALA A 77 2.60 6.18 -7.31
N GLY A 78 2.05 5.28 -8.11
CA GLY A 78 0.85 5.53 -8.90
C GLY A 78 -0.34 5.90 -8.01
N TYR A 79 -0.63 5.11 -6.98
CA TYR A 79 -1.72 5.44 -6.05
C TYR A 79 -1.50 6.77 -5.34
N ARG A 80 -0.27 7.05 -4.89
CA ARG A 80 0.07 8.35 -4.29
C ARG A 80 -0.29 9.51 -5.21
N GLU A 81 0.13 9.47 -6.47
CA GLU A 81 -0.13 10.57 -7.40
C GLU A 81 -1.61 10.73 -7.72
N ALA A 82 -2.38 9.64 -7.88
CA ALA A 82 -3.83 9.71 -8.02
C ALA A 82 -4.51 10.35 -6.79
N ILE A 83 -4.09 9.98 -5.58
CA ILE A 83 -4.64 10.56 -4.35
C ILE A 83 -4.31 12.06 -4.24
N LEU A 84 -3.08 12.47 -4.59
CA LEU A 84 -2.70 13.88 -4.58
C LEU A 84 -3.47 14.68 -5.63
N GLU A 85 -3.72 14.10 -6.81
CA GLU A 85 -4.54 14.71 -7.86
C GLU A 85 -5.98 14.96 -7.40
N GLU A 86 -6.56 14.05 -6.61
CA GLU A 86 -7.87 14.20 -5.97
C GLU A 86 -7.89 15.21 -4.80
N GLY A 87 -6.75 15.86 -4.49
CA GLY A 87 -6.62 16.80 -3.38
C GLY A 87 -6.39 16.14 -2.01
N GLY A 88 -6.09 14.83 -2.00
CA GLY A 88 -5.70 14.10 -0.81
C GLY A 88 -4.27 14.43 -0.35
N GLN A 89 -3.86 13.84 0.75
CA GLN A 89 -2.51 13.95 1.30
C GLN A 89 -1.91 12.56 1.46
N VAL A 90 -0.62 12.43 1.13
CA VAL A 90 0.15 11.20 1.33
C VAL A 90 1.59 11.59 1.61
N ASN A 91 2.07 11.34 2.82
CA ASN A 91 3.46 11.63 3.20
C ASN A 91 4.36 10.41 3.04
N ARG A 92 3.86 9.23 3.40
CA ARG A 92 4.63 7.99 3.45
C ARG A 92 4.00 6.93 2.57
N ARG A 93 4.82 6.01 2.06
CA ARG A 93 4.40 4.85 1.27
C ARG A 93 4.99 3.59 1.90
N LEU A 94 4.14 2.71 2.37
CA LEU A 94 4.50 1.53 3.15
C LEU A 94 3.99 0.26 2.48
N ILE A 95 4.84 -0.77 2.45
CA ILE A 95 4.39 -2.15 2.25
C ILE A 95 4.38 -2.83 3.61
N VAL A 96 3.23 -3.39 3.99
CA VAL A 96 3.09 -4.29 5.13
C VAL A 96 3.04 -5.70 4.60
N ARG A 97 4.17 -6.40 4.69
CA ARG A 97 4.32 -7.76 4.19
C ARG A 97 4.01 -8.78 5.29
N LEU A 98 3.10 -9.71 4.99
CA LEU A 98 2.78 -10.87 5.81
C LEU A 98 3.45 -12.11 5.20
N ASP A 99 4.34 -12.75 5.96
CA ASP A 99 5.10 -13.93 5.56
C ASP A 99 4.42 -15.22 6.01
N LYS A 100 3.87 -15.99 5.06
CA LYS A 100 3.19 -17.26 5.37
C LYS A 100 4.14 -18.36 5.88
N GLY A 101 5.42 -18.31 5.54
CA GLY A 101 6.39 -19.36 5.90
C GLY A 101 7.01 -19.12 7.27
N GLN A 102 7.39 -17.88 7.56
CA GLN A 102 7.97 -17.50 8.86
C GLN A 102 6.94 -16.99 9.87
N LEU A 103 5.66 -16.89 9.47
CA LEU A 103 4.57 -16.34 10.29
C LEU A 103 4.93 -14.97 10.87
N GLY A 104 5.43 -14.08 10.02
CA GLY A 104 5.98 -12.79 10.42
C GLY A 104 5.38 -11.61 9.66
N LEU A 105 5.55 -10.41 10.23
CA LEU A 105 5.21 -9.14 9.59
C LEU A 105 6.46 -8.29 9.41
N GLN A 106 6.65 -7.79 8.20
CA GLN A 106 7.75 -6.89 7.86
C GLN A 106 7.16 -5.62 7.22
N VAL A 107 7.65 -4.46 7.63
CA VAL A 107 7.25 -3.18 7.04
C VAL A 107 8.44 -2.62 6.27
N LYS A 108 8.17 -2.15 5.05
CA LYS A 108 9.17 -1.42 4.26
C LYS A 108 8.59 -0.10 3.78
N GLU A 109 9.34 0.96 4.00
CA GLU A 109 9.02 2.32 3.55
C GLU A 109 9.77 2.66 2.26
N TYR A 110 9.11 3.44 1.39
CA TYR A 110 9.66 3.89 0.12
C TYR A 110 9.58 5.41 -0.01
N THR A 111 10.75 6.07 0.06
CA THR A 111 10.91 7.53 0.08
C THR A 111 11.20 8.15 -1.28
N GLU A 112 11.60 7.36 -2.27
CA GLU A 112 12.01 7.83 -3.61
C GLU A 112 10.80 8.12 -4.53
N HIS A 113 9.89 9.01 -4.09
CA HIS A 113 8.59 9.23 -4.73
C HIS A 113 8.66 9.55 -6.23
N ALA A 114 9.48 10.53 -6.62
CA ALA A 114 9.57 10.98 -8.00
C ALA A 114 10.19 9.91 -8.91
N ARG A 115 11.23 9.22 -8.44
CA ARG A 115 11.89 8.13 -9.18
C ARG A 115 10.92 6.98 -9.42
N ASP A 116 10.23 6.54 -8.38
CA ASP A 116 9.29 5.42 -8.48
C ASP A 116 8.09 5.76 -9.36
N PHE A 117 7.60 7.00 -9.30
CA PHE A 117 6.51 7.44 -10.16
C PHE A 117 6.91 7.53 -11.63
N ASN A 118 8.11 8.05 -11.93
CA ASN A 118 8.64 8.03 -13.30
C ASN A 118 8.76 6.60 -13.84
N ALA A 119 9.23 5.66 -13.02
CA ALA A 119 9.27 4.25 -13.40
C ALA A 119 7.87 3.65 -13.62
N PHE A 120 6.89 4.02 -12.78
CA PHE A 120 5.48 3.66 -12.98
C PHE A 120 4.94 4.20 -14.32
N LEU A 121 5.21 5.45 -14.68
CA LEU A 121 4.79 6.03 -15.95
C LEU A 121 5.41 5.31 -17.16
N CYS A 122 6.67 4.90 -17.08
CA CYS A 122 7.30 4.05 -18.10
C CYS A 122 6.56 2.71 -18.26
N ALA A 123 6.22 2.05 -17.15
CA ALA A 123 5.46 0.80 -17.17
C ALA A 123 4.04 1.00 -17.74
N LEU A 124 3.36 2.10 -17.37
CA LEU A 124 2.05 2.46 -17.93
C LEU A 124 2.13 2.72 -19.45
N GLY A 125 3.19 3.38 -19.91
CA GLY A 125 3.46 3.57 -21.34
C GLY A 125 3.62 2.25 -22.08
N LEU A 126 4.42 1.33 -21.54
CA LEU A 126 4.58 -0.01 -22.09
C LEU A 126 3.26 -0.79 -22.12
N PHE A 127 2.51 -0.78 -21.02
CA PHE A 127 1.19 -1.41 -20.94
C PHE A 127 0.28 -0.92 -22.06
N ARG A 128 0.20 0.41 -22.26
CA ARG A 128 -0.62 0.99 -23.34
C ARG A 128 -0.17 0.55 -24.71
N TYR A 129 1.13 0.55 -24.99
CA TYR A 129 1.68 0.08 -26.26
C TYR A 129 1.29 -1.37 -26.56
N LEU A 130 1.25 -2.23 -25.55
CA LEU A 130 0.91 -3.65 -25.70
C LEU A 130 -0.60 -3.93 -25.80
N ASN A 131 -1.44 -2.95 -25.43
CA ASN A 131 -2.90 -3.09 -25.39
C ASN A 131 -3.60 -2.13 -26.37
N ILE A 132 -2.91 -1.77 -27.45
CA ILE A 132 -3.49 -1.05 -28.61
C ILE A 132 -4.27 -2.05 -29.47
#